data_AF-A0A5W3IRC0-F1
#
_entry.id   AF-A0A5W3IRC0-F1
#
_cell.length_a   1.000
_cell.length_b   1.000
_cell.length_c   1.000
_cell.angle_alpha   90.00
_cell.angle_beta   90.00
_cell.angle_gamma   90.00
#
_symmetry.space_group_name_H-M   'P 1'
#
loop_
_entity.id
_entity.type
_entity.pdbx_description
1 polymer ?
#
loop_
_entity_poly.entity_id
_entity_poly.type
_entity_poly.pdbx_seq_one_letter_code
_entity_poly.pdbx_strand_id
1 'polypeptide(L)'
;MVDDPFKFLVDGRRARNPRLRLPNGRRSQLKSLVRKAPEVMVKVSGGGATVKHVGDHMNYITRNGELTAITDHDDRVSGKDEVKELLDSWDMELQRGQGKLKQAFNIILSMPAGTPPEKLLESAKAFAREEFYGQHHYMMVLHTPEIDPHEDAPPHPHVHLVVKAESHEGKRLYIRKATLEKWRFHFAEQLRERGIEANATPREVRGQTKKQKVPGVYFAEKRNQSRVTKSKVEEAAKEIRDNIKRNDPWDKAILAKRKILVSSLIEAAKELDRNGDKELAREVVQFAKELPTLETERHSVKKELAGRVEKTRVKDKEHDDKER
;
A
#
# COMPACT_ATOMS: atom_id res chain seq x y z
N MET A 1 16.20 24.33 -3.91
CA MET A 1 16.02 23.37 -2.79
C MET A 1 15.73 22.02 -3.40
N VAL A 2 16.65 21.06 -3.27
CA VAL A 2 16.43 19.69 -3.74
C VAL A 2 15.44 19.04 -2.78
N ASP A 3 14.29 18.60 -3.29
CA ASP A 3 13.31 17.83 -2.51
C ASP A 3 14.00 16.56 -1.98
N ASP A 4 14.33 16.51 -0.68
CA ASP A 4 14.73 15.27 -0.04
C ASP A 4 13.51 14.33 -0.04
N PRO A 5 13.54 13.21 -0.79
CA PRO A 5 12.40 12.30 -0.87
C PRO A 5 12.07 11.66 0.47
N PHE A 6 12.97 11.70 1.45
CA PHE A 6 12.81 11.18 2.80
C PHE A 6 12.51 12.25 3.83
N LYS A 7 12.28 13.50 3.41
CA LYS A 7 11.88 14.62 4.27
C LYS A 7 10.65 14.31 5.12
N PHE A 8 9.78 13.39 4.70
CA PHE A 8 8.66 12.94 5.54
C PHE A 8 9.12 12.16 6.80
N LEU A 9 10.26 11.44 6.76
CA LEU A 9 10.85 10.78 7.93
C LEU A 9 11.43 11.77 8.94
N VAL A 10 11.88 12.94 8.44
CA VAL A 10 12.53 13.99 9.23
C VAL A 10 11.53 15.04 9.71
N ASP A 11 10.56 15.43 8.89
CA ASP A 11 9.68 16.55 9.23
C ASP A 11 8.22 16.14 9.48
N GLY A 12 7.79 14.94 9.08
CA GLY A 12 6.37 14.58 8.98
C GLY A 12 5.56 15.48 8.01
N ARG A 13 6.21 16.46 7.37
CA ARG A 13 5.60 17.62 6.69
C ARG A 13 5.66 17.53 5.18
N ARG A 14 5.13 16.45 4.58
CA ARG A 14 4.54 16.57 3.23
C ARG A 14 3.04 16.88 3.24
N ALA A 15 2.41 16.88 4.41
CA ALA A 15 1.10 17.50 4.55
C ALA A 15 1.25 19.02 4.70
N ARG A 16 0.86 19.77 3.66
CA ARG A 16 0.54 21.22 3.77
C ARG A 16 -0.68 21.48 4.68
N ASN A 17 -1.35 20.44 5.16
CA ASN A 17 -2.55 20.53 5.96
C ASN A 17 -2.19 20.48 7.47
N PRO A 18 -2.39 21.56 8.23
CA PRO A 18 -2.07 21.61 9.66
C PRO A 18 -2.80 20.56 10.51
N ARG A 19 -3.92 20.02 10.03
CA ARG A 19 -4.70 18.95 10.69
C ARG A 19 -3.98 17.59 10.78
N LEU A 20 -2.88 17.38 10.04
CA LEU A 20 -2.05 16.17 10.09
C LEU A 20 -0.71 16.38 10.82
N ARG A 21 -0.54 17.52 11.48
CA ARG A 21 0.65 17.78 12.29
C ARG A 21 0.38 17.30 13.71
N LEU A 22 0.66 16.04 14.00
CA LEU A 22 0.68 15.57 15.37
C LEU A 22 2.01 15.94 16.05
N PRO A 23 1.99 16.39 17.32
CA PRO A 23 3.19 16.62 18.14
C PRO A 23 4.11 15.39 18.25
N ASN A 24 3.56 14.18 18.06
CA ASN A 24 4.25 12.89 18.20
C ASN A 24 4.25 12.01 16.93
N GLY A 25 3.70 12.48 15.80
CA GLY A 25 3.48 11.66 14.60
C GLY A 25 4.79 11.05 14.05
N ARG A 26 5.87 11.83 14.05
CA ARG A 26 7.21 11.37 13.64
C ARG A 26 7.78 10.29 14.55
N ARG A 27 7.70 10.47 15.87
CA ARG A 27 8.18 9.49 16.85
C ARG A 27 7.42 8.16 16.68
N SER A 28 6.09 8.22 16.60
CA SER A 28 5.26 7.03 16.40
C SER A 28 5.59 6.32 15.09
N GLN A 29 5.84 7.07 14.01
CA GLN A 29 6.20 6.50 12.72
C GLN A 29 7.57 5.83 12.73
N LEU A 30 8.58 6.47 13.35
CA LEU A 30 9.91 5.87 13.52
C LEU A 30 9.83 4.61 14.38
N LYS A 31 9.05 4.65 15.47
CA LYS A 31 8.77 3.49 16.31
C LYS A 31 8.12 2.35 15.52
N SER A 32 7.09 2.63 14.72
CA SER A 32 6.48 1.63 13.83
C SER A 32 7.46 1.10 12.78
N LEU A 33 8.38 1.94 12.29
CA LEU A 33 9.38 1.53 11.30
C LEU A 33 10.40 0.56 11.90
N VAL A 34 11.01 0.91 13.03
CA VAL A 34 12.04 0.07 13.67
C VAL A 34 11.47 -1.24 14.20
N ARG A 35 10.20 -1.23 14.64
CA ARG A 35 9.44 -2.42 15.03
C ARG A 35 8.94 -3.25 13.85
N LYS A 36 9.13 -2.78 12.62
CA LYS A 36 8.67 -3.46 11.39
C LYS A 36 7.16 -3.71 11.40
N ALA A 37 6.39 -2.76 11.93
CA ALA A 37 4.94 -2.82 11.97
C ALA A 37 4.35 -3.03 10.56
N PRO A 38 3.22 -3.75 10.43
CA PRO A 38 2.55 -3.97 9.17
C PRO A 38 2.26 -2.67 8.39
N GLU A 39 2.40 -2.73 7.07
CA GLU A 39 2.14 -1.59 6.19
C GLU A 39 0.66 -1.54 5.79
N VAL A 40 0.02 -0.40 6.01
CA VAL A 40 -1.36 -0.17 5.56
C VAL A 40 -1.43 -0.10 4.03
N MET A 41 -2.57 -0.51 3.48
CA MET A 41 -2.85 -0.31 2.07
C MET A 41 -4.09 0.58 1.92
N VAL A 42 -3.87 1.71 1.23
CA VAL A 42 -4.94 2.57 0.70
C VAL A 42 -4.79 2.64 -0.81
N LYS A 43 -5.83 2.25 -1.54
CA LYS A 43 -5.85 2.20 -3.01
C LYS A 43 -7.18 2.72 -3.54
N VAL A 44 -7.13 3.50 -4.61
CA VAL A 44 -8.31 3.72 -5.46
C VAL A 44 -8.39 2.55 -6.44
N SER A 45 -9.42 1.70 -6.31
CA SER A 45 -9.63 0.53 -7.17
C SER A 45 -10.31 0.88 -8.49
N GLY A 46 -11.02 2.02 -8.55
CA GLY A 46 -11.79 2.39 -9.73
C GLY A 46 -12.66 3.63 -9.49
N GLY A 47 -13.90 3.55 -9.95
CA GLY A 47 -14.92 4.58 -9.80
C GLY A 47 -15.94 4.52 -10.94
N GLY A 48 -17.21 4.78 -10.64
CA GLY A 48 -18.29 4.77 -11.62
C GLY A 48 -18.39 6.10 -12.35
N ALA A 49 -18.54 6.07 -13.69
CA ALA A 49 -18.79 7.26 -14.52
C ALA A 49 -20.28 7.56 -14.72
N THR A 50 -21.16 6.64 -14.31
CA THR A 50 -22.61 6.74 -14.44
C THR A 50 -23.25 6.24 -13.15
N VAL A 51 -24.48 6.67 -12.87
CA VAL A 51 -25.25 6.22 -11.68
C VAL A 51 -25.34 4.70 -11.64
N LYS A 52 -25.61 4.07 -12.79
CA LYS A 52 -25.61 2.61 -12.93
C LYS A 52 -24.29 1.98 -12.49
N HIS A 53 -23.14 2.49 -12.94
CA HIS A 53 -21.85 1.92 -12.53
C HIS A 53 -21.58 2.09 -11.03
N VAL A 54 -22.07 3.16 -10.41
CA VAL A 54 -21.96 3.36 -8.96
C VAL A 54 -22.83 2.34 -8.24
N GLY A 55 -24.09 2.18 -8.64
CA GLY A 55 -25.01 1.19 -8.08
C GLY A 55 -24.56 -0.25 -8.27
N ASP A 56 -24.04 -0.60 -9.45
CA ASP A 56 -23.44 -1.92 -9.71
C ASP A 56 -22.30 -2.20 -8.72
N HIS A 57 -21.48 -1.18 -8.40
CA HIS A 57 -20.40 -1.33 -7.45
C HIS A 57 -20.88 -1.38 -5.99
N MET A 58 -21.85 -0.56 -5.59
CA MET A 58 -22.47 -0.62 -4.27
C MET A 58 -23.06 -2.01 -4.01
N ASN A 59 -23.81 -2.55 -4.98
CA ASN A 59 -24.31 -3.93 -4.92
C ASN A 59 -23.18 -4.96 -4.87
N TYR A 60 -22.10 -4.78 -5.64
CA TYR A 60 -20.97 -5.70 -5.61
C TYR A 60 -20.32 -5.78 -4.22
N ILE A 61 -20.05 -4.64 -3.59
CA ILE A 61 -19.41 -4.61 -2.26
C ILE A 61 -20.37 -5.03 -1.15
N THR A 62 -21.67 -4.76 -1.26
CA THR A 62 -22.63 -5.28 -0.28
C THR A 62 -23.03 -6.73 -0.53
N ARG A 63 -22.47 -7.39 -1.56
CA ARG A 63 -22.91 -8.73 -2.00
C ARG A 63 -24.42 -8.78 -2.22
N ASN A 64 -24.94 -7.81 -2.97
CA ASN A 64 -26.36 -7.58 -3.24
C ASN A 64 -27.20 -7.37 -1.96
N GLY A 65 -26.60 -6.77 -0.93
CA GLY A 65 -27.26 -6.44 0.33
C GLY A 65 -27.09 -7.48 1.44
N GLU A 66 -26.37 -8.58 1.20
CA GLU A 66 -26.04 -9.58 2.22
C GLU A 66 -25.06 -9.04 3.28
N LEU A 67 -24.17 -8.12 2.89
CA LEU A 67 -23.27 -7.42 3.80
C LEU A 67 -23.82 -6.05 4.16
N THR A 68 -23.81 -5.75 5.46
CA THR A 68 -24.21 -4.43 5.96
C THR A 68 -23.20 -3.35 5.57
N ALA A 69 -23.69 -2.29 4.95
CA ALA A 69 -22.96 -1.04 4.73
C ALA A 69 -23.17 -0.05 5.88
N ILE A 70 -22.20 0.85 6.06
CA ILE A 70 -22.27 1.98 6.98
C ILE A 70 -22.14 3.28 6.18
N THR A 71 -23.07 4.22 6.37
CA THR A 71 -23.09 5.51 5.66
C THR A 71 -22.19 6.56 6.32
N ASP A 72 -22.19 7.77 5.75
CA ASP A 72 -21.56 8.96 6.31
C ASP A 72 -22.17 9.44 7.64
N HIS A 73 -23.41 9.04 7.92
CA HIS A 73 -24.12 9.35 9.16
C HIS A 73 -24.07 8.20 10.20
N ASP A 74 -23.23 7.19 9.97
CA ASP A 74 -23.14 5.96 10.76
C ASP A 74 -24.42 5.08 10.71
N ASP A 75 -25.32 5.35 9.76
CA ASP A 75 -26.51 4.51 9.53
C ASP A 75 -26.11 3.16 8.90
N ARG A 76 -26.82 2.10 9.29
CA ARG A 76 -26.65 0.76 8.73
C ARG A 76 -27.59 0.58 7.56
N VAL A 77 -27.06 0.11 6.43
CA VAL A 77 -27.81 -0.15 5.20
C VAL A 77 -27.61 -1.61 4.82
N SER A 78 -28.70 -2.35 4.67
CA SER A 78 -28.70 -3.78 4.35
C SER A 78 -29.84 -4.15 3.41
N GLY A 79 -29.66 -5.21 2.63
CA GLY A 79 -30.61 -5.55 1.57
C GLY A 79 -30.48 -4.67 0.33
N LYS A 80 -30.96 -5.19 -0.79
CA LYS A 80 -30.79 -4.57 -2.10
C LYS A 80 -31.58 -3.28 -2.27
N ASP A 81 -32.76 -3.21 -1.68
CA ASP A 81 -33.66 -2.06 -1.81
C ASP A 81 -33.13 -0.85 -1.02
N GLU A 82 -32.66 -1.03 0.22
CA GLU A 82 -32.04 0.06 0.99
C GLU A 82 -30.76 0.60 0.31
N VAL A 83 -29.95 -0.28 -0.30
CA VAL A 83 -28.76 0.13 -1.08
C VAL A 83 -29.16 1.00 -2.28
N LYS A 84 -30.27 0.64 -2.94
CA LYS A 84 -30.80 1.41 -4.07
C LYS A 84 -31.35 2.75 -3.58
N GLU A 85 -32.14 2.77 -2.50
CA GLU A 85 -32.68 3.99 -1.90
C GLU A 85 -31.57 4.96 -1.48
N LEU A 86 -30.48 4.44 -0.89
CA LEU A 86 -29.30 5.22 -0.56
C LEU A 86 -28.67 5.85 -1.82
N LEU A 87 -28.52 5.10 -2.91
CA LEU A 87 -27.98 5.65 -4.15
C LEU A 87 -28.89 6.73 -4.74
N ASP A 88 -30.20 6.51 -4.73
CA ASP A 88 -31.19 7.46 -5.22
C ASP A 88 -31.14 8.76 -4.37
N SER A 89 -30.84 8.67 -3.08
CA SER A 89 -30.69 9.83 -2.18
C SER A 89 -29.42 10.65 -2.43
N TRP A 90 -28.41 10.11 -3.14
CA TRP A 90 -27.14 10.82 -3.35
C TRP A 90 -27.24 11.95 -4.37
N ASP A 91 -28.33 12.08 -5.11
CA ASP A 91 -28.52 13.05 -6.21
C ASP A 91 -27.30 13.13 -7.14
N MET A 92 -27.20 12.13 -8.01
CA MET A 92 -26.02 11.91 -8.84
C MET A 92 -26.04 12.67 -10.17
N GLU A 93 -26.90 13.69 -10.28
CA GLU A 93 -26.95 14.55 -11.46
C GLU A 93 -25.62 15.28 -11.66
N LEU A 94 -25.09 15.20 -12.89
CA LEU A 94 -23.85 15.86 -13.25
C LEU A 94 -24.12 17.29 -13.68
N GLN A 95 -23.32 18.23 -13.18
CA GLN A 95 -23.33 19.59 -13.71
C GLN A 95 -22.96 19.61 -15.21
N ARG A 96 -23.47 20.61 -15.94
CA ARG A 96 -23.20 20.78 -17.38
C ARG A 96 -21.70 20.75 -17.67
N GLY A 97 -21.29 19.91 -18.63
CA GLY A 97 -19.89 19.74 -19.04
C GLY A 97 -19.13 18.63 -18.29
N GLN A 98 -19.72 18.01 -17.26
CA GLN A 98 -19.07 16.95 -16.48
C GLN A 98 -19.40 15.51 -16.93
N GLY A 99 -20.21 15.31 -17.98
CA GLY A 99 -20.79 14.02 -18.39
C GLY A 99 -19.83 12.84 -18.66
N LYS A 100 -18.50 13.09 -18.70
CA LYS A 100 -17.46 12.04 -18.88
C LYS A 100 -16.63 11.79 -17.62
N LEU A 101 -16.88 12.50 -16.52
CA LEU A 101 -16.12 12.39 -15.28
C LEU A 101 -16.69 11.26 -14.38
N LYS A 102 -15.84 10.69 -13.53
CA LYS A 102 -16.27 9.70 -12.52
C LYS A 102 -17.24 10.35 -11.54
N GLN A 103 -18.44 9.82 -11.37
CA GLN A 103 -19.41 10.27 -10.38
C GLN A 103 -19.10 9.80 -8.96
N ALA A 104 -18.38 8.68 -8.81
CA ALA A 104 -17.88 8.21 -7.52
C ALA A 104 -16.48 7.60 -7.63
N PHE A 105 -15.75 7.55 -6.51
CA PHE A 105 -14.47 6.86 -6.38
C PHE A 105 -14.60 5.67 -5.44
N ASN A 106 -13.95 4.56 -5.83
CA ASN A 106 -13.91 3.35 -5.03
C ASN A 106 -12.54 3.26 -4.37
N ILE A 107 -12.51 3.32 -3.04
CA ILE A 107 -11.32 3.30 -2.20
C ILE A 107 -11.33 1.99 -1.42
N ILE A 108 -10.17 1.35 -1.30
CA ILE A 108 -9.98 0.16 -0.48
C ILE A 108 -8.99 0.53 0.62
N LEU A 109 -9.38 0.26 1.87
CA LEU A 109 -8.56 0.34 3.07
C LEU A 109 -8.33 -1.09 3.54
N SER A 110 -7.08 -1.54 3.66
CA SER A 110 -6.82 -2.92 4.08
C SER A 110 -5.58 -3.05 4.94
N MET A 111 -5.58 -4.13 5.71
CA MET A 111 -4.49 -4.55 6.58
C MET A 111 -4.19 -6.03 6.37
N PRO A 112 -2.98 -6.52 6.69
CA PRO A 112 -2.66 -7.94 6.58
C PRO A 112 -3.57 -8.85 7.43
N ALA A 113 -3.58 -10.13 7.05
CA ALA A 113 -4.27 -11.20 7.79
C ALA A 113 -3.89 -11.18 9.28
N GLY A 114 -4.86 -11.48 10.15
CA GLY A 114 -4.71 -11.41 11.61
C GLY A 114 -5.02 -10.04 12.23
N THR A 115 -5.30 -9.01 11.42
CA THR A 115 -5.76 -7.71 11.94
C THR A 115 -7.21 -7.83 12.45
N PRO A 116 -7.55 -7.36 13.67
CA PRO A 116 -8.91 -7.41 14.18
C PRO A 116 -9.89 -6.62 13.29
N PRO A 117 -10.91 -7.26 12.66
CA PRO A 117 -11.77 -6.59 11.68
C PRO A 117 -12.62 -5.44 12.25
N GLU A 118 -13.12 -5.57 13.48
CA GLU A 118 -13.91 -4.51 14.12
C GLU A 118 -13.09 -3.23 14.33
N LYS A 119 -11.86 -3.37 14.83
CA LYS A 119 -10.94 -2.24 14.99
C LYS A 119 -10.53 -1.64 13.63
N LEU A 120 -10.39 -2.47 12.59
CA LEU A 120 -10.16 -2.00 11.23
C LEU A 120 -11.32 -1.14 10.74
N LEU A 121 -12.56 -1.60 10.94
CA LEU A 121 -13.77 -0.88 10.57
C LEU A 121 -13.88 0.45 11.32
N GLU A 122 -13.67 0.46 12.63
CA GLU A 122 -13.68 1.71 13.41
C GLU A 122 -12.58 2.69 12.98
N SER A 123 -11.41 2.18 12.56
CA SER A 123 -10.34 3.00 12.00
C SER A 123 -10.73 3.58 10.64
N ALA A 124 -11.40 2.78 9.81
CA ALA A 124 -11.90 3.21 8.50
C ALA A 124 -13.00 4.27 8.63
N LYS A 125 -13.91 4.11 9.60
CA LYS A 125 -14.96 5.09 9.93
C LYS A 125 -14.35 6.43 10.32
N ALA A 126 -13.40 6.45 11.23
CA ALA A 126 -12.76 7.70 11.65
C ALA A 126 -11.93 8.36 10.53
N PHE A 127 -11.21 7.56 9.74
CA PHE A 127 -10.53 8.04 8.55
C PHE A 127 -11.51 8.70 7.56
N ALA A 128 -12.62 8.03 7.24
CA ALA A 128 -13.63 8.54 6.32
C ALA A 128 -14.31 9.80 6.87
N ARG A 129 -14.59 9.82 8.18
CA ARG A 129 -15.16 10.98 8.86
C ARG A 129 -14.26 12.20 8.73
N GLU A 130 -12.97 12.06 8.99
CA GLU A 130 -12.04 13.19 8.90
C GLU A 130 -11.74 13.65 7.46
N GLU A 131 -11.76 12.73 6.48
CA GLU A 131 -11.46 13.08 5.08
C GLU A 131 -12.68 13.56 4.28
N PHE A 132 -13.89 13.10 4.59
CA PHE A 132 -15.05 13.25 3.71
C PHE A 132 -16.33 13.78 4.38
N TYR A 133 -16.52 13.57 5.69
CA TYR A 133 -17.78 13.94 6.36
C TYR A 133 -18.11 15.42 6.24
N GLY A 134 -19.39 15.71 6.04
CA GLY A 134 -19.91 17.07 5.82
C GLY A 134 -19.53 17.68 4.48
N GLN A 135 -18.80 16.96 3.62
CA GLN A 135 -18.45 17.40 2.27
C GLN A 135 -18.95 16.43 1.21
N HIS A 136 -18.74 15.13 1.38
CA HIS A 136 -19.08 14.11 0.40
C HIS A 136 -19.92 13.00 1.03
N HIS A 137 -20.94 12.55 0.31
CA HIS A 137 -21.60 11.29 0.63
C HIS A 137 -20.65 10.12 0.44
N TYR A 138 -20.71 9.17 1.36
CA TYR A 138 -20.00 7.91 1.24
C TYR A 138 -20.74 6.77 1.92
N MET A 139 -20.41 5.54 1.49
CA MET A 139 -20.74 4.33 2.23
C MET A 139 -19.52 3.43 2.28
N MET A 140 -19.43 2.60 3.32
CA MET A 140 -18.37 1.63 3.47
C MET A 140 -18.88 0.26 3.87
N VAL A 141 -18.18 -0.79 3.46
CA VAL A 141 -18.50 -2.18 3.76
C VAL A 141 -17.22 -2.88 4.21
N LEU A 142 -17.29 -3.57 5.35
CA LEU A 142 -16.23 -4.45 5.83
C LEU A 142 -16.33 -5.79 5.11
N HIS A 143 -15.21 -6.28 4.59
CA HIS A 143 -15.04 -7.62 4.08
C HIS A 143 -13.98 -8.33 4.91
N THR A 144 -14.30 -9.55 5.34
CA THR A 144 -13.38 -10.47 5.99
C THR A 144 -13.53 -11.85 5.35
N PRO A 145 -12.53 -12.75 5.52
CA PRO A 145 -12.64 -14.12 5.03
C PRO A 145 -13.88 -14.86 5.57
N GLU A 146 -14.34 -14.50 6.76
CA GLU A 146 -15.42 -15.18 7.46
C GLU A 146 -16.82 -14.70 7.05
N ILE A 147 -16.95 -13.42 6.68
CA ILE A 147 -18.25 -12.82 6.35
C ILE A 147 -18.48 -12.68 4.85
N ASP A 148 -17.43 -12.63 4.03
CA ASP A 148 -17.58 -12.49 2.59
C ASP A 148 -17.97 -13.85 1.97
N PRO A 149 -19.18 -13.99 1.40
CA PRO A 149 -19.70 -15.24 0.85
C PRO A 149 -18.99 -15.71 -0.43
N HIS A 150 -18.09 -14.89 -0.99
CA HIS A 150 -17.39 -15.22 -2.22
C HIS A 150 -16.34 -16.32 -2.00
N GLU A 151 -16.34 -17.36 -2.85
CA GLU A 151 -15.47 -18.54 -2.72
C GLU A 151 -13.97 -18.18 -2.63
N ASP A 152 -13.54 -17.16 -3.37
CA ASP A 152 -12.17 -16.63 -3.34
C ASP A 152 -12.00 -15.36 -2.45
N ALA A 153 -12.72 -15.28 -1.32
CA ALA A 153 -12.58 -14.14 -0.40
C ALA A 153 -11.10 -13.92 0.01
N PRO A 154 -10.56 -12.69 -0.10
CA PRO A 154 -9.18 -12.43 0.28
C PRO A 154 -8.93 -12.77 1.75
N PRO A 155 -7.79 -13.39 2.11
CA PRO A 155 -7.49 -13.84 3.48
C PRO A 155 -7.23 -12.70 4.47
N HIS A 156 -7.40 -11.45 4.05
CA HIS A 156 -7.06 -10.26 4.81
C HIS A 156 -8.26 -9.30 4.89
N PRO A 157 -8.53 -8.73 6.07
CA PRO A 157 -9.67 -7.85 6.26
C PRO A 157 -9.45 -6.54 5.51
N HIS A 158 -10.52 -6.06 4.87
CA HIS A 158 -10.48 -4.82 4.11
C HIS A 158 -11.85 -4.14 4.10
N VAL A 159 -11.84 -2.82 3.98
CA VAL A 159 -13.03 -2.00 3.89
C VAL A 159 -13.08 -1.40 2.48
N HIS A 160 -14.18 -1.65 1.77
CA HIS A 160 -14.51 -0.91 0.56
C HIS A 160 -15.22 0.37 0.96
N LEU A 161 -14.82 1.49 0.39
CA LEU A 161 -15.38 2.82 0.63
C LEU A 161 -15.72 3.44 -0.73
N VAL A 162 -17.00 3.71 -0.95
CA VAL A 162 -17.49 4.42 -2.14
C VAL A 162 -17.75 5.85 -1.73
N VAL A 163 -17.14 6.81 -2.43
CA VAL A 163 -17.28 8.24 -2.13
C VAL A 163 -17.80 8.98 -3.35
N LYS A 164 -18.88 9.74 -3.20
CA LYS A 164 -19.39 10.64 -4.24
C LYS A 164 -18.29 11.62 -4.63
N ALA A 165 -17.98 11.70 -5.93
CA ALA A 165 -16.86 12.48 -6.41
C ALA A 165 -17.10 13.98 -6.25
N GLU A 166 -18.35 14.44 -6.36
CA GLU A 166 -18.75 15.82 -6.10
C GLU A 166 -19.20 15.99 -4.65
N SER A 167 -18.84 17.10 -4.03
CA SER A 167 -19.27 17.47 -2.67
C SER A 167 -20.64 18.16 -2.69
N HIS A 168 -21.23 18.38 -1.52
CA HIS A 168 -22.44 19.18 -1.37
C HIS A 168 -22.29 20.62 -1.93
N GLU A 169 -21.06 21.14 -2.00
CA GLU A 169 -20.75 22.47 -2.56
C GLU A 169 -20.41 22.43 -4.07
N GLY A 170 -20.55 21.29 -4.75
CA GLY A 170 -20.19 21.13 -6.17
C GLY A 170 -18.69 20.98 -6.42
N LYS A 171 -17.85 20.98 -5.37
CA LYS A 171 -16.40 20.79 -5.50
C LYS A 171 -16.05 19.31 -5.63
N ARG A 172 -15.21 18.98 -6.60
CA ARG A 172 -14.86 17.58 -6.91
C ARG A 172 -13.62 17.09 -6.18
N LEU A 173 -13.66 15.83 -5.73
CA LEU A 173 -12.51 15.12 -5.19
C LEU A 173 -11.41 14.99 -6.23
N TYR A 174 -10.21 15.37 -5.82
CA TYR A 174 -9.03 15.30 -6.66
C TYR A 174 -7.96 14.40 -6.06
N ILE A 175 -7.93 13.16 -6.53
CA ILE A 175 -7.04 12.13 -5.99
C ILE A 175 -5.77 12.05 -6.84
N ARG A 176 -4.65 12.50 -6.26
CA ARG A 176 -3.31 12.33 -6.84
C ARG A 176 -2.47 11.38 -5.97
N LYS A 177 -1.25 11.09 -6.44
CA LYS A 177 -0.26 10.29 -5.67
C LYS A 177 -0.01 10.87 -4.27
N ALA A 178 0.08 12.19 -4.15
CA ALA A 178 0.26 12.87 -2.86
C ALA A 178 -0.97 12.69 -1.94
N THR A 179 -2.19 12.67 -2.50
CA THR A 179 -3.42 12.37 -1.75
C THR A 179 -3.36 10.95 -1.18
N LEU A 180 -2.98 9.96 -1.99
CA LEU A 180 -2.86 8.58 -1.54
C LEU A 180 -1.77 8.39 -0.48
N GLU A 181 -0.67 9.12 -0.59
CA GLU A 181 0.38 9.14 0.43
C GLU A 181 -0.16 9.72 1.75
N LYS A 182 -0.85 10.87 1.70
CA LYS A 182 -1.54 11.49 2.84
C LYS A 182 -2.51 10.50 3.49
N TRP A 183 -3.36 9.86 2.70
CA TRP A 183 -4.36 8.92 3.21
C TRP A 183 -3.75 7.69 3.86
N ARG A 184 -2.64 7.15 3.33
CA ARG A 184 -1.93 6.05 4.01
C ARG A 184 -1.39 6.47 5.38
N PHE A 185 -0.79 7.66 5.49
CA PHE A 185 -0.33 8.17 6.79
C PHE A 185 -1.47 8.30 7.78
N HIS A 186 -2.53 9.00 7.37
CA HIS A 186 -3.69 9.25 8.21
C HIS A 186 -4.40 7.95 8.61
N PHE A 187 -4.60 7.00 7.69
CA PHE A 187 -5.20 5.72 8.04
C PHE A 187 -4.34 4.90 9.01
N ALA A 188 -3.00 4.94 8.85
CA ALA A 188 -2.10 4.32 9.81
C ALA A 188 -2.15 4.99 11.19
N GLU A 189 -2.41 6.30 11.27
CA GLU A 189 -2.68 7.00 12.53
C GLU A 189 -3.96 6.49 13.18
N GLN A 190 -5.08 6.46 12.45
CA GLN A 190 -6.37 5.98 12.96
C GLN A 190 -6.30 4.53 13.48
N LEU A 191 -5.51 3.68 12.81
CA LEU A 191 -5.24 2.31 13.24
C LEU A 191 -4.46 2.26 14.56
N ARG A 192 -3.40 3.06 14.69
CA ARG A 192 -2.58 3.10 15.92
C ARG A 192 -3.36 3.62 17.12
N GLU A 193 -4.21 4.62 16.93
CA GLU A 193 -5.10 5.11 17.99
C GLU A 193 -6.06 4.05 18.52
N ARG A 194 -6.41 3.05 17.69
CA ARG A 194 -7.24 1.88 18.04
C ARG A 194 -6.42 0.66 18.45
N GLY A 195 -5.12 0.83 18.64
CA GLY A 195 -4.21 -0.22 19.12
C GLY A 195 -3.83 -1.25 18.05
N ILE A 196 -3.97 -0.93 16.76
CA ILE A 196 -3.41 -1.73 15.67
C ILE A 196 -2.04 -1.15 15.30
N GLU A 197 -0.98 -1.95 15.45
CA GLU A 197 0.33 -1.55 14.96
C GLU A 197 0.28 -1.45 13.43
N ALA A 198 0.50 -0.24 12.93
CA ALA A 198 0.40 0.10 11.53
C ALA A 198 1.45 1.13 11.15
N ASN A 199 1.97 0.99 9.93
CA ASN A 199 2.87 1.96 9.33
C ASN A 199 2.44 2.30 7.91
N ALA A 200 2.95 3.41 7.42
CA ALA A 200 2.78 3.85 6.05
C ALA A 200 4.13 4.37 5.56
N THR A 201 4.94 3.51 4.95
CA THR A 201 6.25 3.90 4.44
C THR A 201 6.45 3.47 2.98
N PRO A 202 7.08 4.34 2.15
CA PRO A 202 7.61 3.90 0.87
C PRO A 202 8.54 2.70 1.06
N ARG A 203 8.48 1.75 0.12
CA ARG A 203 9.30 0.53 0.13
C ARG A 203 10.81 0.83 0.26
N GLU A 204 11.26 1.97 -0.26
CA GLU A 204 12.65 2.41 -0.20
C GLU A 204 13.12 2.58 1.25
N VAL A 205 12.25 3.09 2.14
CA VAL A 205 12.54 3.26 3.57
C VAL A 205 12.76 1.93 4.27
N ARG A 206 12.06 0.89 3.82
CA ARG A 206 12.18 -0.48 4.32
C ARG A 206 13.35 -1.24 3.69
N GLY A 207 14.18 -0.57 2.90
CA GLY A 207 15.29 -1.19 2.16
C GLY A 207 14.83 -2.12 1.02
N GLN A 208 13.57 -2.06 0.61
CA GLN A 208 13.05 -2.88 -0.49
C GLN A 208 13.29 -2.20 -1.84
N THR A 209 14.20 -2.77 -2.61
CA THR A 209 14.59 -2.34 -3.96
C THR A 209 13.68 -2.91 -5.05
N LYS A 210 13.16 -4.12 -4.83
CA LYS A 210 12.32 -4.86 -5.78
C LYS A 210 10.94 -4.21 -5.90
N LYS A 211 10.46 -4.07 -7.13
CA LYS A 211 9.08 -3.66 -7.40
C LYS A 211 8.18 -4.89 -7.28
N GLN A 212 6.97 -4.71 -6.78
CA GLN A 212 5.97 -5.76 -6.93
C GLN A 212 5.69 -5.99 -8.41
N LYS A 213 5.45 -7.25 -8.76
CA LYS A 213 5.08 -7.64 -10.11
C LYS A 213 3.70 -7.08 -10.41
N VAL A 214 3.50 -6.58 -11.63
CA VAL A 214 2.17 -6.20 -12.09
C VAL A 214 1.28 -7.46 -12.14
N PRO A 215 -0.03 -7.36 -11.86
CA PRO A 215 -0.91 -8.54 -11.76
C PRO A 215 -0.79 -9.47 -12.98
N GLY A 216 -0.76 -8.93 -14.20
CA GLY A 216 -0.61 -9.74 -15.41
C GLY A 216 0.67 -10.58 -15.44
N VAL A 217 1.80 -10.03 -14.98
CA VAL A 217 3.07 -10.76 -14.89
C VAL A 217 3.02 -11.79 -13.77
N TYR A 218 2.48 -11.42 -12.61
CA TYR A 218 2.33 -12.32 -11.45
C TYR A 218 1.46 -13.55 -11.79
N PHE A 219 0.28 -13.35 -12.38
CA PHE A 219 -0.62 -14.44 -12.75
C PHE A 219 -0.09 -15.25 -13.93
N ALA A 220 0.59 -14.63 -14.90
CA ALA A 220 1.27 -15.37 -15.96
C ALA A 220 2.38 -16.26 -15.40
N GLU A 221 3.12 -15.79 -14.40
CA GLU A 221 4.19 -16.57 -13.77
C GLU A 221 3.66 -17.72 -12.92
N LYS A 222 2.57 -17.51 -12.15
CA LYS A 222 1.87 -18.61 -11.46
C LYS A 222 1.43 -19.73 -12.40
N ARG A 223 1.15 -19.40 -13.67
CA ARG A 223 0.79 -20.35 -14.73
C ARG A 223 2.00 -20.84 -15.54
N ASN A 224 3.23 -20.49 -15.15
CA ASN A 224 4.47 -20.77 -15.90
C ASN A 224 4.49 -20.25 -17.35
N GLN A 225 3.74 -19.19 -17.64
CA GLN A 225 3.55 -18.60 -18.99
C GLN A 225 4.15 -17.19 -19.12
N SER A 226 4.90 -16.71 -18.13
CA SER A 226 5.44 -15.35 -18.13
C SER A 226 6.62 -15.19 -19.10
N ARG A 227 6.34 -14.68 -20.31
CA ARG A 227 7.38 -14.29 -21.29
C ARG A 227 8.38 -13.29 -20.72
N VAL A 228 7.91 -12.36 -19.89
CA VAL A 228 8.74 -11.35 -19.23
C VAL A 228 9.74 -12.00 -18.28
N THR A 229 9.28 -12.96 -17.47
CA THR A 229 10.18 -13.67 -16.53
C THR A 229 11.18 -14.53 -17.29
N LYS A 230 10.72 -15.26 -18.32
CA LYS A 230 11.59 -16.08 -19.17
C LYS A 230 12.70 -15.25 -19.82
N SER A 231 12.35 -14.12 -20.45
CA SER A 231 13.31 -13.20 -21.05
C SER A 231 14.33 -12.65 -20.04
N LYS A 232 13.89 -12.26 -18.83
CA LYS A 232 14.81 -11.82 -17.77
C LYS A 232 15.80 -12.90 -17.35
N VAL A 233 15.39 -14.16 -17.32
CA VAL A 233 16.27 -15.29 -16.98
C VAL A 233 17.27 -15.54 -18.11
N GLU A 234 16.81 -15.56 -19.37
CA GLU A 234 17.65 -15.76 -20.56
C GLU A 234 18.74 -14.69 -20.69
N GLU A 235 18.37 -13.41 -20.54
CA GLU A 235 19.35 -12.34 -20.57
C GLU A 235 20.35 -12.42 -19.40
N ALA A 236 19.89 -12.80 -18.19
CA ALA A 236 20.78 -12.96 -17.04
C ALA A 236 21.77 -14.11 -17.25
N ALA A 237 21.32 -15.21 -17.85
CA ALA A 237 22.16 -16.34 -18.23
C ALA A 237 23.20 -15.93 -19.28
N LYS A 238 22.81 -15.14 -20.28
CA LYS A 238 23.74 -14.58 -21.27
C LYS A 238 24.79 -13.70 -20.62
N GLU A 239 24.39 -12.80 -19.72
CA GLU A 239 25.34 -11.93 -19.01
C GLU A 239 26.33 -12.71 -18.14
N ILE A 240 25.91 -13.80 -17.50
CA ILE A 240 26.80 -14.67 -16.73
C ILE A 240 27.77 -15.39 -17.68
N ARG A 241 27.28 -15.97 -18.78
CA ARG A 241 28.09 -16.69 -19.76
C ARG A 241 29.16 -15.80 -20.39
N ASP A 242 28.77 -14.59 -20.77
CA ASP A 242 29.62 -13.65 -21.50
C ASP A 242 30.41 -12.72 -20.56
N ASN A 243 30.32 -12.93 -19.24
CA ASN A 243 30.93 -12.10 -18.18
C ASN A 243 30.64 -10.59 -18.32
N ILE A 244 29.44 -10.25 -18.78
CA ILE A 244 29.02 -8.86 -19.03
C ILE A 244 28.70 -8.19 -17.69
N LYS A 245 29.49 -7.15 -17.35
CA LYS A 245 29.21 -6.26 -16.22
C LYS A 245 28.39 -5.05 -16.70
N ARG A 246 27.15 -4.96 -16.23
CA ARG A 246 26.30 -3.79 -16.47
C ARG A 246 26.60 -2.69 -15.47
N ASN A 247 26.58 -1.45 -15.94
CA ASN A 247 26.67 -0.25 -15.12
C ASN A 247 25.42 0.59 -15.35
N ASP A 248 24.28 0.05 -14.92
CA ASP A 248 23.00 0.66 -15.26
C ASP A 248 22.73 1.93 -14.42
N PRO A 249 22.16 3.00 -15.00
CA PRO A 249 21.88 4.24 -14.28
C PRO A 249 20.99 4.07 -13.03
N TRP A 250 20.09 3.08 -13.04
CA TRP A 250 19.21 2.81 -11.90
C TRP A 250 19.96 2.22 -10.70
N ASP A 251 21.06 1.49 -10.88
CA ASP A 251 21.85 0.96 -9.77
C ASP A 251 22.53 2.11 -9.00
N LYS A 252 23.08 3.09 -9.74
CA LYS A 252 23.60 4.33 -9.16
C LYS A 252 22.51 5.11 -8.43
N ALA A 253 21.32 5.22 -9.01
CA ALA A 253 20.19 5.91 -8.38
C ALA A 253 19.70 5.21 -7.10
N ILE A 254 19.68 3.86 -7.07
CA ILE A 254 19.33 3.08 -5.88
C ILE A 254 20.36 3.29 -4.77
N LEU A 255 21.65 3.26 -5.11
CA LEU A 255 22.75 3.53 -4.17
C LEU A 255 22.66 4.95 -3.59
N ALA A 256 22.43 5.96 -4.44
CA ALA A 256 22.26 7.34 -4.00
C ALA A 256 21.08 7.48 -3.04
N LYS A 257 19.92 6.90 -3.37
CA LYS A 257 18.74 6.90 -2.48
C LYS A 257 19.02 6.20 -1.15
N ARG A 258 19.75 5.09 -1.16
CA ARG A 258 20.12 4.38 0.07
C ARG A 258 21.03 5.22 0.97
N LYS A 259 22.00 5.93 0.40
CA LYS A 259 22.86 6.84 1.15
C LYS A 259 22.05 7.95 1.82
N ILE A 260 21.12 8.57 1.08
CA ILE A 260 20.25 9.62 1.62
C ILE A 260 19.36 9.07 2.74
N LEU A 261 18.75 7.89 2.55
CA LEU A 261 17.94 7.24 3.58
C LEU A 261 18.73 7.00 4.87
N VAL A 262 19.90 6.35 4.76
CA VAL A 262 20.75 6.07 5.93
C VAL A 262 21.15 7.36 6.62
N SER A 263 21.58 8.38 5.87
CA SER A 263 21.89 9.70 6.43
C SER A 263 20.70 10.32 7.17
N SER A 264 19.49 10.20 6.62
CA SER A 264 18.26 10.75 7.22
C SER A 264 17.89 10.02 8.52
N LEU A 265 18.04 8.69 8.56
CA LEU A 265 17.79 7.89 9.76
C LEU A 265 18.80 8.23 10.87
N ILE A 266 20.08 8.39 10.53
CA ILE A 266 21.10 8.79 11.50
C ILE A 266 20.84 10.18 12.04
N GLU A 267 20.43 11.14 11.20
CA GLU A 267 20.07 12.49 11.68
C GLU A 267 18.85 12.45 12.59
N ALA A 268 17.82 11.66 12.23
CA ALA A 268 16.66 11.46 13.09
C ALA A 268 17.03 10.84 14.44
N ALA A 269 17.94 9.86 14.47
CA ALA A 269 18.43 9.28 15.71
C ALA A 269 19.18 10.31 16.59
N LYS A 270 20.02 11.16 16.01
CA LYS A 270 20.71 12.24 16.74
C LYS A 270 19.74 13.26 17.34
N GLU A 271 18.65 13.55 16.63
CA GLU A 271 17.62 14.45 17.13
C GLU A 271 16.81 13.81 18.27
N LEU A 272 16.45 12.53 18.15
CA LEU A 272 15.83 11.77 19.23
C LEU A 272 16.70 11.74 20.48
N ASP A 273 18.00 11.49 20.34
CA ASP A 273 18.95 11.47 21.46
C ASP A 273 19.07 12.85 22.14
N ARG A 274 19.18 13.93 21.35
CA ARG A 274 19.16 15.32 21.85
C ARG A 274 17.88 15.66 22.62
N ASN A 275 16.75 15.11 22.19
CA ASN A 275 15.46 15.31 22.84
C ASN A 275 15.19 14.31 24.00
N GLY A 276 16.17 13.49 24.37
CA GLY A 276 16.09 12.55 25.50
C GLY A 276 15.53 11.17 25.18
N ASP A 277 15.11 10.90 23.95
CA ASP A 277 14.56 9.61 23.50
C ASP A 277 15.66 8.61 23.09
N LYS A 278 16.55 8.32 24.04
CA LYS A 278 17.78 7.53 23.81
C LYS A 278 17.49 6.11 23.34
N GLU A 279 16.38 5.52 23.78
CA GLU A 279 16.00 4.16 23.40
C GLU A 279 15.63 4.10 21.91
N LEU A 280 14.68 4.91 21.46
CA LEU A 280 14.28 4.96 20.05
C LEU A 280 15.44 5.40 19.16
N ALA A 281 16.30 6.31 19.62
CA ALA A 281 17.51 6.67 18.89
C ALA A 281 18.41 5.45 18.60
N ARG A 282 18.65 4.59 19.60
CA ARG A 282 19.41 3.34 19.42
C ARG A 282 18.70 2.38 18.47
N GLU A 283 17.39 2.21 18.60
CA GLU A 283 16.61 1.36 17.69
C GLU A 283 16.70 1.84 16.23
N VAL A 284 16.63 3.15 15.98
CA VAL A 284 16.75 3.73 14.64
C VAL A 284 18.14 3.50 14.05
N VAL A 285 19.20 3.68 14.85
CA VAL A 285 20.57 3.38 14.41
C VAL A 285 20.72 1.90 14.07
N GLN A 286 20.18 1.01 14.92
CA GLN A 286 20.24 -0.43 14.69
C GLN A 286 19.48 -0.82 13.43
N PHE A 287 18.27 -0.30 13.23
CA PHE A 287 17.49 -0.49 12.02
C PHE A 287 18.28 -0.07 10.76
N ALA A 288 18.94 1.08 10.79
CA ALA A 288 19.75 1.56 9.66
C ALA A 288 20.91 0.60 9.32
N LYS A 289 21.54 -0.01 10.33
CA LYS A 289 22.61 -1.03 10.16
C LYS A 289 22.07 -2.34 9.58
N GLU A 290 20.88 -2.75 10.00
CA GLU A 290 20.23 -4.00 9.58
C GLU A 290 19.52 -3.93 8.24
N LEU A 291 19.42 -2.75 7.62
CA LEU A 291 18.72 -2.60 6.35
C LEU A 291 19.29 -3.59 5.30
N PRO A 292 18.42 -4.28 4.54
CA PRO A 292 18.84 -5.30 3.57
C PRO A 292 19.89 -4.81 2.58
N THR A 293 20.74 -5.73 2.12
CA THR A 293 21.69 -5.46 1.03
C THR A 293 20.95 -5.02 -0.23
N LEU A 294 21.59 -4.16 -1.02
CA LEU A 294 21.01 -3.64 -2.25
C LEU A 294 21.02 -4.71 -3.36
N GLU A 295 20.08 -5.63 -3.28
CA GLU A 295 19.85 -6.62 -4.33
C GLU A 295 18.75 -6.13 -5.28
N THR A 296 19.07 -5.88 -6.54
CA THR A 296 18.04 -5.65 -7.57
C THR A 296 17.38 -6.98 -7.97
N GLU A 297 16.26 -6.91 -8.70
CA GLU A 297 15.65 -8.11 -9.28
C GLU A 297 16.67 -8.88 -10.13
N ARG A 298 17.51 -8.17 -10.91
CA ARG A 298 18.56 -8.77 -11.73
C ARG A 298 19.64 -9.47 -10.91
N HIS A 299 20.09 -8.87 -9.79
CA HIS A 299 21.03 -9.52 -8.88
C HIS A 299 20.47 -10.83 -8.34
N SER A 300 19.20 -10.84 -7.91
CA SER A 300 18.57 -12.06 -7.40
C SER A 300 18.40 -13.14 -8.48
N VAL A 301 18.02 -12.78 -9.71
CA VAL A 301 17.94 -13.74 -10.82
C VAL A 301 19.30 -14.35 -11.13
N LYS A 302 20.38 -13.54 -11.14
CA LYS A 302 21.75 -14.06 -11.35
C LYS A 302 22.19 -14.99 -10.23
N LYS A 303 21.91 -14.64 -8.97
CA LYS A 303 22.21 -15.46 -7.79
C LYS A 303 21.48 -16.81 -7.83
N GLU A 304 20.20 -16.80 -8.22
CA GLU A 304 19.40 -18.01 -8.37
C GLU A 304 19.93 -18.91 -9.49
N LEU A 305 20.31 -18.33 -10.64
CA LEU A 305 20.93 -19.07 -11.74
C LEU A 305 22.27 -19.69 -11.33
N ALA A 306 23.14 -18.93 -10.65
CA ALA A 306 24.41 -19.44 -10.16
C ALA A 306 24.22 -20.61 -9.18
N GLY A 307 23.28 -20.48 -8.23
CA GLY A 307 22.97 -21.54 -7.27
C GLY A 307 22.35 -22.78 -7.92
N ARG A 308 21.58 -22.65 -9.01
CA ARG A 308 21.08 -23.80 -9.79
C ARG A 308 22.22 -24.54 -10.48
N VAL A 309 23.16 -23.83 -11.11
CA VAL A 309 24.33 -24.42 -11.78
C VAL A 309 25.22 -25.15 -10.77
N GLU A 310 25.43 -24.57 -9.59
CA GLU A 310 26.20 -25.18 -8.52
C GLU A 310 25.54 -26.47 -7.99
N LYS A 311 24.22 -26.45 -7.77
CA LYS A 311 23.47 -27.66 -7.37
C LYS A 311 23.52 -28.77 -8.43
N THR A 312 23.44 -28.43 -9.71
CA THR A 312 23.59 -29.43 -10.78
C THR A 312 24.99 -30.03 -10.78
N ARG A 313 26.04 -29.21 -10.67
CA ARG A 313 27.44 -29.68 -10.58
C ARG A 313 27.71 -30.58 -9.37
N VAL A 314 27.08 -30.31 -8.23
CA VAL A 314 27.21 -31.17 -7.03
C VAL A 314 26.52 -32.51 -7.25
N LYS A 315 25.32 -32.53 -7.85
CA LYS A 315 24.62 -33.77 -8.18
C LYS A 315 25.37 -34.63 -9.20
N ASP A 316 25.98 -34.03 -10.20
CA ASP A 316 26.75 -34.75 -11.22
C ASP A 316 27.99 -35.41 -10.59
N LYS A 317 28.66 -34.72 -9.64
CA LYS A 317 29.78 -35.31 -8.86
C LYS A 317 29.36 -36.45 -7.94
N GLU A 318 28.23 -36.32 -7.26
CA GLU A 318 27.69 -37.39 -6.39
C GLU A 318 27.22 -38.62 -7.18
N HIS A 319 26.88 -38.45 -8.46
CA HIS A 319 26.56 -39.54 -9.38
C HIS A 319 27.84 -40.26 -9.83
N ASP A 320 28.86 -39.51 -10.26
CA ASP A 320 30.15 -40.07 -10.69
C ASP A 320 30.90 -40.82 -9.56
N ASP A 321 30.77 -40.36 -8.31
CA ASP A 321 31.38 -41.03 -7.14
C ASP A 321 30.60 -42.28 -6.69
N LYS A 322 29.36 -42.50 -7.15
CA LYS A 322 28.57 -43.71 -6.89
C LYS A 322 28.71 -44.78 -7.98
N GLU A 323 29.22 -44.42 -9.15
CA GLU A 323 29.48 -45.32 -10.27
C GLU A 323 30.93 -45.83 -10.32
N ARG A 324 31.77 -45.47 -9.34
CA ARG A 324 33.14 -45.98 -9.12
C ARG A 324 33.20 -46.97 -7.99
#